data_AF-A0A847I882-F1
#
_entry.id   AF-A0A847I882-F1
#
_cell.length_a   1.000
_cell.length_b   1.000
_cell.length_c   1.000
_cell.angle_alpha   90.00
_cell.angle_beta   90.00
_cell.angle_gamma   90.00
#
_symmetry.space_group_name_H-M   'P 1'
#
loop_
_entity.id
_entity.type
_entity.pdbx_description
1 polymer ?
#
loop_
_entity_poly.entity_id
_entity_poly.type
_entity_poly.pdbx_seq_one_letter_code
_entity_poly.pdbx_strand_id
1 'polypeptide(L)'
;MSTPKTTKKRTGGRPKGARTEPRPTVAVALSRCTACGSTRRTPYTQTRRTPYAGRTPDGQPYTAVVRRWTRCEDCGQARVDLSYEHTPEEKPSN
;
A
#
# COMPACT_ATOMS: atom_id res chain seq x y z
N MET A 1 -10.69 -43.83 -34.49
CA MET A 1 -9.51 -43.99 -33.61
C MET A 1 -9.17 -42.61 -33.05
N SER A 2 -9.50 -42.34 -31.79
CA SER A 2 -9.37 -41.01 -31.18
C SER A 2 -8.09 -40.93 -30.35
N THR A 3 -7.19 -40.02 -30.68
CA THR A 3 -5.94 -39.80 -29.95
C THR A 3 -6.18 -39.01 -28.66
N PRO A 4 -5.62 -39.42 -27.50
CA PRO A 4 -5.80 -38.71 -26.24
C PRO A 4 -4.99 -37.40 -26.23
N LYS A 5 -5.66 -36.28 -25.94
CA LYS A 5 -5.02 -34.98 -25.71
C LYS A 5 -4.34 -34.96 -24.34
N THR A 6 -3.01 -34.91 -24.33
CA THR A 6 -2.21 -34.80 -23.10
C THR A 6 -2.26 -33.36 -22.59
N THR A 7 -3.02 -33.10 -21.54
CA THR A 7 -3.04 -31.81 -20.83
C THR A 7 -1.77 -31.67 -20.00
N LYS A 8 -0.78 -30.94 -20.53
CA LYS A 8 0.49 -30.64 -19.84
C LYS A 8 0.19 -29.76 -18.63
N LYS A 9 0.27 -30.33 -17.42
CA LYS A 9 0.09 -29.62 -16.14
C LYS A 9 1.11 -28.47 -16.06
N ARG A 10 0.66 -27.22 -16.15
CA ARG A 10 1.53 -26.05 -15.93
C ARG A 10 1.93 -26.05 -14.47
N THR A 11 3.17 -26.40 -14.17
CA THR A 11 3.73 -26.21 -12.83
C THR A 11 3.78 -24.71 -12.58
N GLY A 12 2.89 -24.20 -11.73
CA GLY A 12 2.73 -22.76 -11.41
C GLY A 12 3.87 -22.18 -10.57
N GLY A 13 5.11 -22.60 -10.83
CA GLY A 13 6.30 -22.18 -10.11
C GLY A 13 7.17 -21.24 -10.93
N ARG A 14 7.95 -20.43 -10.23
CA ARG A 14 9.01 -19.60 -10.84
C ARG A 14 9.96 -20.50 -11.64
N PRO A 15 10.32 -20.15 -12.89
CA PRO A 15 11.19 -20.97 -13.72
C PRO A 15 12.52 -21.27 -13.02
N LYS A 16 12.96 -22.53 -13.12
CA LYS A 16 14.19 -23.02 -12.51
C LYS A 16 15.37 -22.21 -13.05
N GLY A 17 16.12 -21.54 -12.17
CA GLY A 17 17.26 -20.69 -12.53
C GLY A 17 16.98 -19.18 -12.56
N ALA A 18 15.73 -18.74 -12.37
CA ALA A 18 15.43 -17.32 -12.23
C ALA A 18 16.05 -16.74 -10.93
N ARG A 19 17.03 -15.85 -11.08
CA ARG A 19 17.70 -15.18 -9.96
C ARG A 19 16.77 -14.17 -9.29
N THR A 20 16.74 -14.14 -7.97
CA THR A 20 16.07 -13.06 -7.23
C THR A 20 16.91 -11.80 -7.38
N GLU A 21 16.36 -10.77 -8.01
CA GLU A 21 17.00 -9.46 -8.07
C GLU A 21 16.85 -8.75 -6.72
N PRO A 22 17.91 -8.10 -6.22
CA PRO A 22 17.81 -7.27 -5.03
C PRO A 22 16.90 -6.08 -5.32
N ARG A 23 15.95 -5.83 -4.43
CA ARG A 23 15.03 -4.69 -4.54
C ARG A 23 15.64 -3.47 -3.84
N PRO A 24 15.49 -2.26 -4.39
CA PRO A 24 15.89 -1.06 -3.68
C PRO A 24 15.09 -0.96 -2.38
N THR A 25 15.79 -0.73 -1.28
CA THR A 25 15.17 -0.45 0.02
C THR A 25 15.09 1.06 0.18
N VAL A 26 13.92 1.57 0.52
CA VAL A 26 13.69 3.01 0.71
C VAL A 26 13.29 3.24 2.16
N ALA A 27 13.92 4.22 2.80
CA ALA A 27 13.56 4.64 4.15
C ALA A 27 12.21 5.37 4.13
N VAL A 28 11.30 4.99 5.02
CA VAL A 28 9.98 5.63 5.16
C VAL A 28 9.85 6.20 6.56
N ALA A 29 9.54 7.49 6.66
CA ALA A 29 9.25 8.13 7.92
C ALA A 29 7.87 7.68 8.44
N LEU A 30 7.84 7.02 9.59
CA LEU A 30 6.60 6.68 10.28
C LEU A 30 5.99 7.92 10.94
N SER A 31 4.65 8.02 10.91
CA SER A 31 3.94 9.06 11.64
C SER A 31 4.10 8.88 13.16
N ARG A 32 4.52 9.97 13.82
CA ARG A 32 4.79 10.02 15.26
C ARG A 32 3.66 10.75 15.99
N CYS A 33 3.40 10.37 17.23
CA CYS A 33 2.53 11.11 18.12
C CYS A 33 3.13 12.49 18.41
N THR A 34 2.33 13.55 18.27
CA THR A 34 2.77 14.93 18.55
C THR A 34 3.01 15.21 20.03
N ALA A 35 2.39 14.42 20.92
CA ALA A 35 2.52 14.61 22.36
C ALA A 35 3.76 13.91 22.95
N CYS A 36 4.02 12.66 22.58
CA CYS A 36 5.09 11.84 23.19
C CYS A 36 6.14 11.34 22.19
N GLY A 37 6.00 11.61 20.89
CA GLY A 37 6.94 11.17 19.85
C GLY A 37 6.84 9.69 19.47
N SER A 38 6.02 8.89 20.15
CA SER A 38 5.89 7.46 19.88
C SER A 38 5.31 7.16 18.49
N THR A 39 5.79 6.09 17.87
CA THR A 39 5.23 5.51 16.63
C THR A 39 4.16 4.46 16.91
N ARG A 40 4.01 3.99 18.16
CA ARG A 40 3.00 3.01 18.55
C ARG A 40 1.60 3.60 18.45
N ARG A 41 0.68 2.82 17.88
CA ARG A 41 -0.68 3.25 17.58
C ARG A 41 -1.64 2.06 17.64
N THR A 42 -2.86 2.35 18.07
CA THR A 42 -3.95 1.39 17.98
C THR A 42 -4.30 1.11 16.52
N PRO A 43 -5.04 0.02 16.23
CA PRO A 43 -5.64 -0.18 14.91
C PRO A 43 -6.43 1.06 14.44
N TYR A 44 -6.47 1.26 13.12
CA TYR A 44 -7.24 2.35 12.54
C TYR A 44 -8.73 2.11 12.76
N THR A 45 -9.40 3.03 13.45
CA THR A 45 -10.84 2.92 13.75
C THR A 45 -11.70 3.43 12.60
N GLN A 46 -11.17 4.39 11.83
CA GLN A 46 -11.83 4.96 10.67
C GLN A 46 -10.80 5.25 9.59
N THR A 47 -11.18 5.01 8.34
CA THR A 47 -10.41 5.42 7.16
C THR A 47 -11.34 6.16 6.21
N ARG A 48 -10.97 7.38 5.82
CA ARG A 48 -11.70 8.18 4.83
C ARG A 48 -10.79 8.46 3.66
N ARG A 49 -11.22 8.04 2.48
CA ARG A 49 -10.59 8.36 1.21
C ARG A 49 -11.37 9.50 0.56
N THR A 50 -10.65 10.55 0.17
CA THR A 50 -11.21 11.70 -0.53
C THR A 50 -10.54 11.80 -1.90
N PRO A 51 -11.30 11.66 -3.00
CA PRO A 51 -10.76 11.88 -4.34
C PRO A 51 -10.34 13.34 -4.46
N TYR A 52 -9.06 13.57 -4.65
CA TYR A 52 -8.46 14.89 -4.80
C TYR A 52 -7.13 14.70 -5.52
N ALA A 53 -7.01 15.30 -6.70
CA ALA A 53 -5.78 15.25 -7.47
C ALA A 53 -4.83 16.37 -7.03
N GLY A 54 -3.54 16.05 -6.92
CA GLY A 54 -2.53 17.05 -6.54
C GLY A 54 -1.11 16.49 -6.61
N ARG A 55 -0.18 17.23 -6.03
CA ARG A 55 1.23 16.83 -5.89
C ARG A 55 1.63 16.83 -4.41
N THR A 56 2.34 15.79 -3.98
CA THR A 56 2.94 15.74 -2.64
C THR A 56 4.02 16.82 -2.51
N PRO A 57 4.46 17.16 -1.28
CA PRO A 57 5.61 18.04 -1.08
C PRO A 57 6.87 17.58 -1.82
N ASP A 58 7.03 16.27 -2.02
CA ASP A 58 8.12 15.66 -2.79
C ASP A 58 7.89 15.69 -4.32
N GLY A 59 6.84 16.36 -4.78
CA GLY A 59 6.51 16.53 -6.20
C GLY A 59 5.78 15.37 -6.86
N GLN A 60 5.46 14.30 -6.12
CA GLN A 60 4.82 13.10 -6.66
C GLN A 60 3.31 13.32 -6.88
N PRO A 61 2.74 12.92 -8.02
CA PRO A 61 1.31 13.07 -8.24
C PRO A 61 0.51 12.08 -7.38
N TYR A 62 -0.65 12.53 -6.89
CA TYR A 62 -1.63 11.67 -6.20
C TYR A 62 -3.03 11.94 -6.73
N THR A 63 -3.93 10.96 -6.59
CA THR A 63 -5.34 11.05 -7.03
C THR A 63 -6.33 11.01 -5.88
N ALA A 64 -5.86 10.61 -4.69
CA ALA A 64 -6.66 10.64 -3.48
C ALA A 64 -5.84 11.01 -2.25
N VAL A 65 -6.50 11.65 -1.29
CA VAL A 65 -6.00 11.86 0.06
C VAL A 65 -6.72 10.89 0.98
N VAL A 66 -5.95 10.10 1.74
CA VAL A 66 -6.48 9.15 2.72
C VAL A 66 -6.15 9.63 4.12
N ARG A 67 -7.18 9.74 4.95
CA ARG A 67 -7.07 10.08 6.37
C ARG A 67 -7.45 8.84 7.19
N ARG A 68 -6.61 8.46 8.14
CA ARG A 68 -6.81 7.29 9.01
C ARG A 68 -6.77 7.71 10.47
N TRP A 69 -7.87 7.48 11.19
CA TRP A 69 -7.98 7.85 12.61
C TRP A 69 -7.44 6.73 13.49
N THR A 70 -6.65 7.09 14.49
CA THR A 70 -6.09 6.16 15.49
C THR A 70 -5.78 6.91 16.79
N ARG A 71 -5.32 6.19 17.81
CA ARG A 71 -4.81 6.73 19.08
C ARG A 71 -3.40 6.24 19.33
N CYS A 72 -2.60 7.05 20.01
CA CYS A 72 -1.30 6.63 20.50
C CYS A 72 -1.48 5.61 21.64
N GLU A 73 -0.75 4.49 21.60
CA GLU A 73 -0.82 3.48 22.65
C GLU A 73 -0.13 3.93 23.95
N ASP A 74 0.83 4.84 23.85
CA ASP A 74 1.64 5.27 24.99
C ASP A 74 0.98 6.37 25.83
N CYS A 75 0.37 7.36 25.18
CA CYS A 75 -0.23 8.52 25.87
C CYS A 75 -1.73 8.68 25.62
N GLY A 76 -2.36 7.81 24.80
CA GLY A 76 -3.79 7.87 24.49
C GLY A 76 -4.22 8.99 23.53
N GLN A 77 -3.32 9.89 23.14
CA GLN A 77 -3.63 11.03 22.27
C GLN A 77 -4.25 10.57 20.94
N ALA A 78 -5.40 11.15 20.59
CA ALA A 78 -6.03 10.95 19.29
C ALA A 78 -5.18 11.57 18.18
N ARG A 79 -5.01 10.84 17.08
CA ARG A 79 -4.19 11.24 15.93
C ARG A 79 -4.84 10.81 14.62
N VAL A 80 -4.55 11.54 13.54
CA VAL A 80 -4.99 11.22 12.19
C VAL A 80 -3.76 11.09 11.30
N ASP A 81 -3.50 9.88 10.81
CA ASP A 81 -2.44 9.64 9.84
C ASP A 81 -2.96 10.04 8.45
N LEU A 82 -2.24 10.92 7.76
CA LEU A 82 -2.55 11.36 6.39
C LEU A 82 -1.60 10.67 5.41
N SER A 83 -2.13 10.09 4.35
CA SER A 83 -1.34 9.60 3.21
C SER A 83 -1.93 10.04 1.88
N TYR A 84 -1.05 10.19 0.90
CA TYR A 84 -1.41 10.47 -0.49
C TYR A 84 -1.33 9.17 -1.28
N GLU A 85 -2.38 8.84 -2.01
CA GLU A 85 -2.44 7.61 -2.79
C GLU A 85 -2.69 7.92 -4.26
N HIS A 86 -1.96 7.23 -5.13
CA HIS A 86 -2.20 7.23 -6.56
C HIS A 86 -2.97 5.96 -6.92
N THR A 87 -4.26 6.11 -7.16
CA THR A 87 -5.10 5.04 -7.67
C THR A 87 -5.18 5.18 -9.19
N PRO A 88 -4.68 4.22 -9.98
CA PRO A 88 -4.89 4.23 -11.41
C PRO A 88 -6.39 4.09 -11.67
N GLU A 89 -6.93 4.89 -12.60
CA GLU A 89 -8.28 4.67 -13.10
C GLU A 89 -8.32 3.28 -13.74
N GLU A 90 -9.16 2.38 -13.23
CA GLU A 90 -9.42 1.10 -13.87
C GLU A 90 -10.00 1.42 -15.26
N LYS A 91 -9.20 1.22 -16.31
CA LYS A 91 -9.76 1.23 -17.67
C LYS A 91 -10.81 0.13 -17.71
N PRO A 92 -12.05 0.41 -18.16
CA PRO A 92 -13.02 -0.65 -18.34
C PRO A 92 -12.42 -1.68 -19.31
N SER A 93 -12.29 -2.91 -18.83
CA SER A 93 -11.94 -4.07 -19.65
C SER A 93 -13.01 -4.17 -20.75
N ASN A 94 -12.60 -3.90 -21.99
CA ASN A 94 -13.43 -4.05 -23.18
C ASN A 94 -13.45 -5.52 -23.61
#